data_AF-A0A4R5BDY4-F1
#
_entry.id   AF-A0A4R5BDY4-F1
#
_cell.length_a   1.000
_cell.length_b   1.000
_cell.length_c   1.000
_cell.angle_alpha   90.00
_cell.angle_beta   90.00
_cell.angle_gamma   90.00
#
_symmetry.space_group_name_H-M   'P 1'
#
loop_
_entity.id
_entity.type
_entity.pdbx_description
1 polymer ?
#
loop_
_entity_poly.entity_id
_entity_poly.type
_entity_poly.pdbx_seq_one_letter_code
_entity_poly.pdbx_strand_id
1 'polypeptide(L)'
;MCGPYETEEDAFTEVRDIYAGHAKRGVMRARTLDLLLRACAEHGVEVGGYDRRVLRWLAAQPPETAQVIASLIARAADPGPDAAEAPAGPVAGQACAGGSLVRP
;
A
#
# COMPACT_ATOMS: atom_id res chain seq x y z
N MET A 1 10.79 7.93 8.30
CA MET A 1 11.16 7.10 7.13
C MET A 1 10.18 7.42 6.02
N CYS A 2 10.64 7.80 4.82
CA CYS A 2 9.78 7.92 3.64
C CYS A 2 9.27 6.54 3.22
N GLY A 3 8.13 6.50 2.52
CA GLY A 3 7.61 5.25 1.99
C GLY A 3 8.45 4.77 0.79
N PRO A 4 8.29 3.51 0.35
CA PRO A 4 8.96 3.01 -0.85
C PRO A 4 8.38 3.58 -2.15
N TYR A 5 7.24 4.28 -2.09
CA TYR A 5 6.56 4.86 -3.24
C TYR A 5 6.46 6.38 -3.05
N GLU A 6 7.45 7.10 -3.57
CA GLU A 6 7.45 8.56 -3.60
C GLU A 6 6.85 9.07 -4.92
N THR A 7 6.86 8.23 -5.95
CA THR A 7 6.27 8.48 -7.26
C THR A 7 5.37 7.33 -7.72
N GLU A 8 4.49 7.60 -8.70
CA GLU A 8 3.69 6.56 -9.35
C GLU A 8 4.56 5.53 -10.09
N GLU A 9 5.71 5.95 -10.62
CA GLU A 9 6.66 5.08 -11.34
C GLU A 9 7.26 4.01 -10.42
N ASP A 10 7.49 4.34 -9.14
CA ASP A 10 7.94 3.38 -8.13
C ASP A 10 6.92 2.24 -7.96
N ALA A 11 5.62 2.58 -7.94
CA ALA A 11 4.55 1.59 -7.83
C ALA A 11 4.32 0.82 -9.16
N PHE A 12 4.50 1.48 -10.31
CA PHE A 12 4.37 0.85 -11.63
C PHE A 12 5.36 -0.30 -11.83
N THR A 13 6.60 -0.13 -11.36
CA THR A 13 7.65 -1.14 -11.52
C THR A 13 7.25 -2.49 -10.92
N GLU A 14 6.58 -2.47 -9.78
CA GLU A 14 6.15 -3.67 -9.03
C GLU A 14 4.95 -4.39 -9.68
N VAL A 15 4.11 -3.68 -10.44
CA VAL A 15 2.90 -4.25 -11.08
C VAL A 15 3.08 -4.50 -12.57
N ARG A 16 4.31 -4.38 -13.08
CA ARG A 16 4.61 -4.51 -14.50
C ARG A 16 4.24 -5.89 -15.05
N ASP A 17 4.29 -6.94 -14.24
CA ASP A 17 3.88 -8.30 -14.60
C ASP A 17 2.35 -8.43 -14.81
N ILE A 18 1.56 -7.71 -14.01
CA ILE A 18 0.09 -7.62 -14.15
C ILE A 18 -0.26 -7.09 -15.54
N TYR A 19 0.44 -6.04 -15.97
CA TYR A 19 0.29 -5.47 -17.31
C TYR A 19 0.85 -6.38 -18.41
N ALA A 20 2.05 -6.94 -18.23
CA ALA A 20 2.74 -7.74 -19.24
C ALA A 20 2.00 -9.05 -19.58
N GLY A 21 1.29 -9.63 -18.62
CA GLY A 21 0.58 -10.89 -18.83
C GLY A 21 -0.79 -10.75 -19.50
N HIS A 22 -1.43 -9.57 -19.51
CA HIS A 22 -2.89 -9.52 -19.69
C HIS A 22 -3.45 -8.21 -20.28
N ALA A 23 -3.63 -8.15 -21.61
CA ALA A 23 -4.26 -7.01 -22.28
C ALA A 23 -5.78 -6.85 -22.03
N LYS A 24 -6.43 -7.84 -21.40
CA LYS A 24 -7.89 -7.81 -21.14
C LYS A 24 -8.18 -7.19 -19.77
N ARG A 25 -8.96 -6.09 -19.77
CA ARG A 25 -9.37 -5.35 -18.56
C ARG A 25 -9.93 -6.22 -17.43
N GLY A 26 -10.71 -7.25 -17.76
CA GLY A 26 -11.27 -8.17 -16.75
C GLY A 26 -10.22 -9.02 -16.04
N VAL A 27 -9.16 -9.41 -16.75
CA VAL A 27 -8.08 -10.23 -16.20
C VAL A 27 -7.14 -9.38 -15.35
N MET A 28 -6.83 -8.15 -15.80
CA MET A 28 -6.08 -7.18 -15.01
C MET A 28 -6.75 -6.93 -13.67
N ARG A 29 -8.06 -6.62 -13.67
CA ARG A 29 -8.84 -6.43 -12.44
C ARG A 29 -8.82 -7.66 -11.51
N ALA A 30 -8.88 -8.86 -12.06
CA ALA A 30 -8.82 -10.09 -11.27
C ALA A 30 -7.45 -10.25 -10.60
N ARG A 31 -6.36 -9.96 -11.30
CA ARG A 31 -4.99 -10.00 -10.76
C ARG A 31 -4.76 -8.91 -9.71
N THR A 32 -5.24 -7.70 -9.95
CA THR A 32 -5.17 -6.61 -8.96
C THR A 32 -5.96 -6.94 -7.69
N LEU A 33 -7.11 -7.60 -7.83
CA LEU A 33 -7.87 -8.06 -6.67
C LEU A 33 -7.14 -9.17 -5.88
N ASP A 34 -6.55 -10.13 -6.60
CA ASP A 34 -5.76 -11.22 -6.01
C ASP A 34 -4.55 -10.68 -5.24
N LEU A 35 -3.86 -9.66 -5.77
CA LEU A 35 -2.79 -8.94 -5.08
C LEU A 35 -3.23 -8.37 -3.73
N LEU A 36 -4.37 -7.67 -3.69
CA LEU A 36 -4.90 -7.09 -2.45
C LEU A 36 -5.32 -8.18 -1.44
N LEU A 37 -5.97 -9.24 -1.91
CA LEU A 37 -6.40 -10.34 -1.04
C LEU A 37 -5.21 -11.10 -0.46
N ARG A 38 -4.15 -11.31 -1.24
CA ARG A 38 -2.91 -11.93 -0.76
C ARG A 38 -2.24 -11.09 0.31
N ALA A 39 -2.11 -9.78 0.10
CA ALA A 39 -1.55 -8.88 1.10
C ALA A 39 -2.34 -8.95 2.42
N CYS A 40 -3.68 -8.93 2.36
CA CYS A 40 -4.49 -9.13 3.56
C CYS A 40 -4.24 -10.49 4.23
N ALA A 41 -4.21 -11.57 3.46
CA ALA A 41 -4.06 -12.93 3.98
C ALA A 41 -2.68 -13.19 4.59
N GLU A 42 -1.61 -12.75 3.93
CA GLU A 42 -0.22 -12.88 4.38
C GLU A 42 0.02 -12.17 5.73
N HIS A 43 -0.72 -11.10 5.98
CA HIS A 43 -0.61 -10.30 7.21
C HIS A 43 -1.75 -10.54 8.21
N GLY A 44 -2.52 -11.63 8.04
CA GLY A 44 -3.55 -12.04 9.01
C GLY A 44 -4.75 -11.10 9.11
N VAL A 45 -4.99 -10.26 8.10
CA VAL A 45 -6.14 -9.36 8.06
C VAL A 45 -7.39 -10.14 7.67
N GLU A 46 -8.35 -10.22 8.58
CA GLU A 46 -9.66 -10.80 8.29
C GLU A 46 -10.47 -9.91 7.35
N VAL A 47 -10.91 -10.47 6.22
CA VAL A 47 -11.65 -9.72 5.18
C VAL A 47 -13.13 -10.09 5.22
N GLY A 48 -13.94 -9.16 5.72
CA GLY A 48 -15.40 -9.24 5.79
C GLY A 48 -16.11 -8.99 4.45
N GLY A 49 -17.44 -9.09 4.46
CA GLY A 49 -18.25 -8.98 3.25
C GLY A 49 -18.18 -7.61 2.56
N TYR A 50 -18.20 -6.53 3.34
CA TYR A 50 -18.06 -5.18 2.80
C TYR A 50 -16.61 -4.90 2.35
N ASP A 51 -15.62 -5.41 3.08
CA ASP A 51 -14.20 -5.28 2.71
C ASP A 51 -13.95 -5.91 1.34
N ARG A 52 -14.48 -7.11 1.08
CA ARG A 52 -14.44 -7.73 -0.26
C ARG A 52 -15.09 -6.87 -1.34
N ARG A 53 -16.09 -6.06 -1.02
CA ARG A 53 -16.69 -5.10 -1.96
C ARG A 53 -15.76 -3.92 -2.20
N VAL A 54 -15.12 -3.39 -1.16
CA VAL A 54 -14.14 -2.31 -1.24
C VAL A 54 -12.90 -2.75 -2.02
N LEU A 55 -12.32 -3.92 -1.73
CA LEU A 55 -11.19 -4.47 -2.46
C LEU A 55 -11.51 -4.68 -3.95
N ARG A 56 -12.73 -5.12 -4.28
CA ARG A 56 -13.20 -5.20 -5.68
C ARG A 56 -13.34 -3.85 -6.37
N TRP A 57 -13.66 -2.80 -5.62
CA TRP A 57 -13.71 -1.43 -6.12
C TRP A 57 -12.30 -0.86 -6.32
N LEU A 58 -11.39 -1.09 -5.38
CA LEU A 58 -9.96 -0.75 -5.51
C LEU A 58 -9.32 -1.46 -6.70
N ALA A 59 -9.63 -2.74 -6.91
CA ALA A 59 -9.12 -3.49 -8.06
C ALA A 59 -9.63 -2.99 -9.43
N ALA A 60 -10.61 -2.10 -9.46
CA ALA A 60 -11.04 -1.43 -10.70
C ALA A 60 -10.19 -0.19 -11.02
N GLN A 61 -9.35 0.27 -10.09
CA GLN A 61 -8.37 1.34 -10.29
C GLN A 61 -7.11 0.80 -10.97
N PRO A 62 -6.18 1.67 -11.41
CA PRO A 62 -4.87 1.25 -11.90
C PRO A 62 -4.14 0.35 -10.87
N PRO A 63 -3.48 -0.75 -11.29
CA PRO A 63 -2.77 -1.68 -10.41
C PRO A 63 -1.80 -1.03 -9.41
N GLU A 64 -1.17 0.09 -9.77
CA GLU A 64 -0.28 0.91 -8.95
C GLU A 64 -0.97 1.35 -7.66
N THR A 65 -2.25 1.74 -7.74
CA THR A 65 -3.05 2.13 -6.58
C THR A 65 -3.19 0.96 -5.61
N ALA A 66 -3.47 -0.23 -6.14
CA ALA A 66 -3.61 -1.44 -5.32
C ALA A 66 -2.27 -1.87 -4.70
N GLN A 67 -1.16 -1.69 -5.40
CA GLN A 67 0.18 -1.97 -4.90
C GLN A 67 0.54 -1.08 -3.70
N VAL A 68 0.23 0.22 -3.79
CA VAL A 68 0.44 1.14 -2.67
C VAL A 68 -0.34 0.67 -1.42
N ILE A 69 -1.59 0.25 -1.60
CA ILE A 69 -2.41 -0.28 -0.50
C ILE A 69 -1.84 -1.59 0.06
N ALA A 70 -1.43 -2.53 -0.79
CA ALA A 70 -0.81 -3.77 -0.34
C ALA A 70 0.46 -3.52 0.49
N SER A 71 1.32 -2.60 0.04
CA SER A 71 2.52 -2.22 0.79
C SER A 71 2.22 -1.48 2.10
N LEU A 72 1.15 -0.68 2.16
CA LEU A 72 0.68 -0.08 3.40
C LEU A 72 0.24 -1.14 4.41
N ILE A 73 -0.50 -2.17 3.95
CA ILE A 73 -0.90 -3.31 4.80
C ILE A 73 0.34 -4.01 5.34
N ALA A 74 1.32 -4.30 4.48
CA ALA A 74 2.56 -4.96 4.87
C ALA A 74 3.34 -4.18 5.93
N ARG A 75 3.50 -2.87 5.75
CA ARG A 75 4.19 -2.01 6.73
C ARG A 75 3.44 -1.84 8.03
N ALA A 76 2.11 -1.82 7.99
CA ALA A 76 1.30 -1.73 9.21
C ALA A 76 1.35 -3.04 10.02
N ALA A 77 1.54 -4.17 9.34
CA ALA A 77 1.64 -5.49 9.96
C ALA A 77 3.05 -5.79 10.49
N ASP A 78 4.08 -5.08 10.03
CA ASP A 78 5.43 -5.13 10.58
C ASP A 78 5.50 -4.21 11.82
N PRO A 79 5.55 -4.76 13.04
CA PRO A 79 5.80 -3.96 14.23
C PRO A 79 7.27 -3.54 14.14
N GLY A 80 7.54 -2.39 13.52
CA GLY A 80 8.89 -1.84 13.42
C GLY A 80 9.62 -1.83 14.78
N PRO A 81 10.94 -1.60 14.81
CA PRO A 81 11.75 -1.72 16.02
C PRO A 81 11.27 -0.88 17.22
N ASP A 82 10.43 0.13 17.00
CA ASP A 82 9.81 0.96 18.05
C ASP A 82 8.66 0.28 18.81
N ALA A 83 8.06 -0.80 18.28
CA ALA A 83 7.00 -1.53 18.98
C ALA A 83 7.53 -2.42 20.13
N ALA A 84 8.83 -2.71 20.13
CA ALA A 84 9.49 -3.50 21.18
C ALA A 84 9.79 -2.68 22.45
N GLU A 85 9.63 -1.35 22.42
CA GLU A 85 9.89 -0.48 23.57
C GLU A 85 8.77 0.55 23.76
N ALA A 86 7.68 0.11 24.40
CA ALA A 86 6.78 1.03 25.08
C ALA A 86 6.44 0.52 26.48
N PRO A 87 6.85 1.27 27.51
CA PRO A 87 5.85 1.80 28.43
C PRO A 87 5.64 3.30 28.21
N ALA A 88 4.36 3.64 28.06
CA ALA A 88 3.68 4.93 28.07
C ALA A 88 4.51 6.24 28.25
N GLY A 89 4.52 7.07 27.21
CA GLY A 89 4.74 8.51 27.27
C GLY A 89 4.07 9.21 26.08
N PRO A 90 3.53 10.45 26.23
CA PRO A 90 2.77 11.10 25.17
C PRO A 90 3.73 11.62 24.09
N VAL A 91 3.67 11.04 22.89
CA VAL A 91 4.55 11.46 21.80
C VAL A 91 3.98 12.71 21.13
N ALA A 92 4.66 13.84 21.36
CA ALA A 92 4.43 15.10 20.67
C ALA A 92 4.75 14.95 19.17
N GLY A 93 3.97 15.65 18.34
CA GLY A 93 3.96 15.48 16.89
C GLY A 93 5.31 15.67 16.22
N GLN A 94 5.63 14.73 15.33
CA GLN A 94 6.75 14.85 14.42
C GLN A 94 6.24 15.21 13.03
N ALA A 95 6.35 16.50 12.70
CA ALA A 95 6.13 17.03 11.37
C ALA A 95 7.30 16.65 10.46
N CYS A 96 7.00 16.08 9.28
CA CYS A 96 7.97 15.97 8.20
C CYS A 96 8.26 17.37 7.66
N ALA A 97 9.33 17.99 8.16
CA ALA A 97 9.86 19.24 7.64
C ALA A 97 10.65 18.98 6.35
N GLY A 98 10.06 19.33 5.20
CA GLY A 98 10.76 19.52 3.94
C GLY A 98 10.90 21.01 3.67
N GLY A 99 11.93 21.64 4.22
CA GLY A 99 12.28 23.01 3.87
C GLY A 99 12.91 23.06 2.48
N SER A 100 12.49 24.03 1.66
CA SER A 100 13.39 24.64 0.70
C SER A 100 13.15 26.14 0.70
N LEU A 101 14.13 26.85 1.26
CA LEU A 101 14.30 28.29 1.19
C LEU A 101 14.46 28.70 -0.28
N VAL A 102 13.51 29.45 -0.79
CA VAL A 102 13.77 30.42 -1.87
C VAL A 102 13.56 31.80 -1.27
N ARG A 103 14.64 32.58 -1.19
CA ARG A 103 14.60 34.04 -1.02
C ARG A 103 15.69 34.66 -1.90
N PRO A 104 15.52 35.94 -2.22
CA PRO A 104 14.63 36.50 -3.22
C PRO A 104 15.30 36.63 -4.60
#